data_AF-A0A8X6UZ98-F1
#
_entry.id   AF-A0A8X6UZ98-F1
#
_cell.length_a   1.000
_cell.length_b   1.000
_cell.length_c   1.000
_cell.angle_alpha   90.00
_cell.angle_beta   90.00
_cell.angle_gamma   90.00
#
_symmetry.space_group_name_H-M   'P 1'
#
loop_
_entity.id
_entity.type
_entity.pdbx_description
1 polymer ?
#
loop_
_entity_poly.entity_id
_entity_poly.type
_entity_poly.pdbx_seq_one_letter_code
_entity_poly.pdbx_strand_id
1 'polypeptide(L)'
;MVQYPLTGAHTQRDLYIIRDEPLTARRYSDEILRPIVVPYAAAIGDDFILMDDNCRPHRANLVEDFLFEKESYEWNDQRVLQT
;
A
#
# COMPACT_ATOMS: atom_id res chain seq x y z
N MET A 1 16.73 15.08 24.81
CA MET A 1 15.34 15.53 24.61
C MET A 1 15.34 16.54 23.48
N VAL A 2 15.26 16.08 22.23
CA VAL A 2 15.11 16.97 21.07
C VAL A 2 13.66 16.81 20.60
N GLN A 3 12.88 17.87 20.76
CA GLN A 3 11.48 17.89 20.37
C GLN A 3 11.39 18.43 18.94
N TYR A 4 10.91 17.59 18.02
CA TYR A 4 10.57 18.07 16.68
C TYR A 4 9.26 18.86 16.75
N PRO A 5 9.18 20.03 16.10
CA PRO A 5 7.93 20.79 16.05
C PRO A 5 6.90 19.99 15.26
N LEU A 6 5.78 19.66 15.89
CA LEU A 6 4.61 19.06 15.24
C LEU A 6 3.90 20.16 14.43
N THR A 7 4.49 20.56 13.32
CA THR A 7 3.78 21.34 12.30
C THR A 7 2.86 20.41 11.54
N GLY A 8 1.63 20.28 12.03
CA GLY A 8 0.41 20.28 11.20
C GLY A 8 0.25 19.28 10.06
N ALA A 9 0.99 18.18 9.99
CA ALA A 9 0.56 17.04 9.18
C ALA A 9 -0.38 16.20 10.04
N HIS A 10 -1.69 16.36 9.85
CA HIS A 10 -2.67 15.47 10.46
C HIS A 10 -2.31 14.04 10.05
N THR A 11 -1.79 13.25 10.98
CA THR A 11 -1.54 11.81 10.75
C THR A 11 -2.90 11.14 10.71
N GLN A 12 -3.51 11.10 9.53
CA GLN A 12 -4.73 10.34 9.29
C GLN A 12 -4.40 8.86 9.54
N ARG A 13 -4.95 8.33 10.64
CA ARG A 13 -4.82 6.93 11.04
C ARG A 13 -6.14 6.25 10.73
N ASP A 14 -6.29 5.83 9.48
CA ASP A 14 -7.43 5.01 9.09
C ASP A 14 -7.16 3.57 9.52
N LEU A 15 -8.10 2.97 10.24
CA LEU A 15 -8.03 1.58 10.69
C LEU A 15 -8.98 0.73 9.84
N TYR A 16 -8.42 -0.27 9.16
CA TYR A 16 -9.19 -1.27 8.45
C TYR A 16 -9.23 -2.57 9.26
N ILE A 17 -10.43 -3.03 9.60
CA ILE A 17 -10.61 -4.27 10.37
C ILE A 17 -11.04 -5.37 9.41
N ILE A 18 -10.14 -6.32 9.17
CA ILE A 18 -10.46 -7.57 8.49
C ILE A 18 -11.18 -8.48 9.49
N ARG A 19 -12.36 -8.96 9.12
CA ARG A 19 -13.14 -9.92 9.91
C ARG A 19 -13.02 -11.30 9.27
N ASP A 20 -13.45 -12.32 10.02
CA ASP A 20 -13.52 -13.73 9.61
C ASP A 20 -12.17 -14.48 9.66
N GLU A 21 -11.88 -15.27 8.63
CA GLU A 21 -10.72 -16.17 8.55
C GLU A 21 -9.37 -15.43 8.71
N PRO A 22 -8.30 -16.13 9.14
CA PRO A 22 -6.97 -15.54 9.29
C PRO A 22 -6.50 -14.81 8.03
N LEU A 23 -5.74 -13.73 8.23
CA LEU A 23 -5.09 -13.03 7.14
C LEU A 23 -4.12 -13.97 6.42
N THR A 24 -4.41 -14.29 5.17
CA THR A 24 -3.50 -15.02 4.28
C THR A 24 -2.84 -14.04 3.32
N ALA A 25 -1.74 -14.45 2.68
CA ALA A 25 -1.06 -13.64 1.68
C ALA A 25 -2.00 -13.17 0.56
N ARG A 26 -2.88 -14.06 0.08
CA ARG A 26 -3.86 -13.75 -0.95
C ARG A 26 -4.85 -12.68 -0.49
N ARG A 27 -5.38 -12.81 0.74
CA ARG A 27 -6.29 -11.83 1.33
C ARG A 27 -5.60 -10.50 1.58
N TYR A 28 -4.33 -10.50 2.01
CA TYR A 28 -3.56 -9.27 2.16
C TYR A 28 -3.43 -8.53 0.82
N SER A 29 -3.13 -9.22 -0.28
CA SER A 29 -3.11 -8.60 -1.61
C SER A 29 -4.48 -8.06 -2.04
N ASP A 30 -5.54 -8.83 -1.87
CA ASP A 30 -6.87 -8.52 -2.43
C ASP A 30 -7.67 -7.53 -1.57
N GLU A 31 -7.53 -7.58 -0.24
CA GLU A 31 -8.32 -6.78 0.72
C GLU A 31 -7.55 -5.58 1.28
N ILE A 32 -6.21 -5.58 1.24
CA ILE A 32 -5.39 -4.47 1.74
C ILE A 32 -4.60 -3.80 0.62
N LEU A 33 -3.71 -4.52 -0.06
CA LEU A 33 -2.78 -3.87 -0.99
C LEU A 33 -3.50 -3.26 -2.21
N ARG A 34 -4.34 -4.04 -2.90
CA ARG A 34 -5.08 -3.56 -4.08
C ARG A 34 -6.04 -2.41 -3.77
N PRO A 35 -6.93 -2.48 -2.77
CA PRO A 35 -7.92 -1.43 -2.56
C PRO A 35 -7.41 -0.23 -1.76
N ILE A 36 -6.36 -0.37 -0.96
CA ILE A 36 -5.87 0.70 -0.08
C ILE A 36 -4.51 1.21 -0.55
N VAL A 37 -3.50 0.35 -0.61
CA VAL A 37 -2.12 0.78 -0.89
C VAL A 37 -1.96 1.30 -2.32
N VAL A 38 -2.53 0.62 -3.32
CA VAL A 38 -2.38 1.03 -4.73
C VAL A 38 -2.95 2.43 -5.00
N PRO A 39 -4.16 2.81 -4.54
CA PRO A 39 -4.64 4.19 -4.69
C PRO A 39 -3.75 5.25 -4.03
N TYR A 40 -3.18 4.97 -2.84
CA TYR A 40 -2.28 5.90 -2.18
C TYR A 40 -0.94 6.03 -2.93
N ALA A 41 -0.38 4.91 -3.37
CA ALA A 41 0.81 4.91 -4.24
C ALA A 41 0.53 5.69 -5.53
N ALA A 42 -0.65 5.50 -6.13
CA ALA A 42 -1.08 6.20 -7.34
C ALA A 42 -1.27 7.73 -7.13
N ALA A 43 -1.59 8.17 -5.92
CA ALA A 43 -1.77 9.59 -5.61
C ALA A 43 -0.45 10.27 -5.19
N ILE A 44 0.43 9.54 -4.50
CA ILE A 44 1.71 10.07 -3.97
C ILE A 44 2.83 9.98 -5.01
N GLY A 45 2.82 8.96 -5.88
CA GLY A 45 3.85 8.76 -6.90
C GLY A 45 5.15 8.19 -6.34
N ASP A 46 6.27 8.63 -6.91
CA ASP A 46 7.61 8.06 -6.65
C ASP A 46 8.10 8.22 -5.20
N ASP A 47 7.52 9.16 -4.45
CA ASP A 47 7.83 9.36 -3.03
C ASP A 47 7.08 8.39 -2.10
N PHE A 48 6.25 7.49 -2.65
CA PHE A 48 5.48 6.54 -1.87
C PHE A 48 6.37 5.44 -1.29
N ILE A 49 6.31 5.27 0.03
CA ILE A 49 7.01 4.20 0.75
C ILE A 49 5.98 3.40 1.54
N LEU A 50 5.81 2.12 1.21
CA LEU A 50 5.06 1.17 2.02
C LEU A 50 5.92 0.70 3.20
N MET A 51 5.43 0.92 4.43
CA MET A 51 6.02 0.38 5.65
C MET A 51 5.01 -0.52 6.33
N ASP A 52 5.28 -1.83 6.35
CA ASP A 52 4.47 -2.83 7.05
C ASP A 52 5.32 -3.68 8.01
N ASP A 53 4.65 -4.51 8.81
CA ASP A 53 5.34 -5.44 9.70
C ASP A 53 5.79 -6.71 8.96
N ASN A 54 6.69 -7.46 9.58
CA ASN A 54 7.27 -8.66 8.98
C ASN A 54 6.37 -9.91 9.10
N CYS A 55 5.05 -9.75 9.13
CA CYS A 55 4.13 -10.87 9.30
C CYS A 55 4.17 -11.79 8.07
N ARG A 56 3.96 -13.10 8.28
CA ARG A 56 4.08 -14.12 7.22
C ARG A 56 3.24 -13.82 5.97
N PRO A 57 1.99 -13.32 6.06
CA PRO A 57 1.21 -12.95 4.89
C PRO A 57 1.88 -11.85 4.06
N HIS A 58 2.56 -10.89 4.68
CA HIS A 58 3.17 -9.74 4.01
C HIS A 58 4.47 -10.13 3.29
N ARG A 59 5.17 -11.13 3.82
CA ARG A 59 6.44 -11.65 3.29
C ARG A 59 6.29 -12.90 2.43
N ALA A 60 5.08 -13.24 2.02
CA ALA A 60 4.88 -14.36 1.12
C ALA A 60 5.28 -13.96 -0.30
N ASN A 61 5.91 -14.89 -1.05
CA ASN A 61 6.31 -14.63 -2.44
C ASN A 61 5.18 -14.06 -3.30
N LEU A 62 3.94 -14.53 -3.11
CA LEU A 62 2.77 -14.00 -3.83
C LEU A 62 2.56 -12.49 -3.62
N VAL A 63 2.86 -11.99 -2.42
CA VAL A 63 2.75 -10.57 -2.08
C VAL A 63 3.95 -9.80 -2.62
N GLU A 64 5.15 -10.35 -2.49
CA GLU A 64 6.35 -9.75 -3.09
C GLU A 64 6.19 -9.62 -4.60
N ASP A 65 5.77 -10.68 -5.29
CA ASP A 65 5.48 -10.67 -6.73
C ASP A 65 4.45 -9.59 -7.08
N PHE A 66 3.39 -9.42 -6.28
CA PHE A 66 2.40 -8.37 -6.50
C PHE A 66 3.01 -6.96 -6.37
N LEU A 67 3.90 -6.74 -5.40
CA LEU A 67 4.55 -5.44 -5.20
C LEU A 67 5.57 -5.15 -6.32
N PHE A 68 6.37 -6.15 -6.72
CA PHE A 68 7.36 -6.03 -7.79
C PHE A 68 6.72 -5.91 -9.19
N GLU A 69 5.63 -6.62 -9.46
CA GLU A 69 4.90 -6.50 -10.73
C GLU A 69 4.37 -5.07 -10.91
N LYS A 70 3.95 -4.41 -9.82
CA LYS A 70 3.51 -3.00 -9.83
C LYS A 70 4.63 -1.98 -9.94
N GLU A 71 5.87 -2.38 -9.67
CA GLU A 71 7.07 -1.58 -9.94
C GLU A 71 7.46 -1.61 -11.45
N SER A 72 7.00 -2.62 -12.21
CA SER A 72 7.36 -2.84 -13.62
C SER A 72 6.24 -2.50 -14.64
N TYR A 73 4.97 -2.51 -14.20
CA TYR A 73 3.86 -1.87 -14.92
C TYR A 73 3.67 -0.46 -14.37
N GLU A 74 4.64 0.41 -14.62
CA GLU A 74 4.45 1.85 -14.39
C GLU A 74 3.19 2.32 -15.13
N TRP A 75 2.17 2.74 -14.39
CA TRP A 75 1.48 4.03 -14.56
C TRP A 75 0.86 4.41 -15.93
N ASN A 76 0.88 3.55 -16.94
CA ASN A 76 0.56 3.92 -18.31
C ASN A 76 -0.92 3.77 -18.70
N ASP A 77 -1.77 3.21 -17.83
CA ASP A 77 -3.21 3.11 -18.12
C ASP A 77 -3.96 4.43 -17.89
N GLN A 78 -3.33 5.42 -17.22
CA GLN A 78 -3.91 6.76 -17.03
C GLN A 78 -3.64 7.73 -18.19
N ARG A 79 -2.91 7.34 -19.25
CA ARG A 79 -2.74 8.16 -20.46
C ARG A 79 -3.78 7.90 -21.57
N VAL A 80 -4.73 7.00 -21.37
CA VAL A 80 -5.71 6.64 -22.42
C VAL A 80 -7.10 7.29 -22.25
N LEU A 81 -7.29 8.11 -21.21
CA LEU A 81 -8.60 8.74 -20.92
C LEU A 81 -8.61 10.27 -21.05
N GLN A 82 -7.64 10.85 -21.76
CA GLN A 82 -7.68 12.26 -22.16
C GLN A 82 -7.47 12.38 -23.67
N THR A 83 -8.53 12.21 -24.45
CA THR A 83 -8.67 12.71 -25.83
C THR A 83 -10.12 13.09 -26.08
#